data_AF-A0A7C2K3S3-F1
#
_entry.id   AF-A0A7C2K3S3-F1
#
_cell.length_a   1.000
_cell.length_b   1.000
_cell.length_c   1.000
_cell.angle_alpha   90.00
_cell.angle_beta   90.00
_cell.angle_gamma   90.00
#
_symmetry.space_group_name_H-M   'P 1'
#
loop_
_entity.id
_entity.type
_entity.pdbx_description
1 polymer ?
#
loop_
_entity_poly.entity_id
_entity_poly.type
_entity_poly.pdbx_seq_one_letter_code
_entity_poly.pdbx_strand_id
1 'polypeptide(L)'
;MPTSHFLQLNEIVELIVYTNPLRILDIGVGFGKYGFLSREFLELWGEEENYCNWKRLIDGVEAFPKYITPVHNFIYNNIFIGDALKIIPQLNTEYDLVLLIDVIEHLTFEEGIELIKNCLKIGRNLIISTPKKVWERPESFGNPYEAHKFRWLKKHFSQFEKKFFVPNPYSLICYIGDDAPRVRKMLIKRKIGQSFPLLKKALLFFKKIFNNKKEVS
;
A
#
# COMPACT_ATOMS: atom_id res chain seq x y z
N MET A 1 -15.49 1.91 -11.97
CA MET A 1 -15.67 2.91 -10.90
C MET A 1 -14.37 2.92 -10.13
N PRO A 2 -13.77 4.09 -9.82
CA PRO A 2 -12.40 4.17 -9.33
C PRO A 2 -12.33 3.90 -7.83
N THR A 3 -12.85 2.74 -7.43
CA THR A 3 -12.80 2.32 -6.04
C THR A 3 -12.36 0.88 -5.95
N SER A 4 -11.35 0.70 -5.12
CA SER A 4 -10.90 -0.60 -4.69
C SER A 4 -11.96 -1.28 -3.82
N HIS A 5 -12.01 -2.61 -3.87
CA HIS A 5 -12.96 -3.39 -3.06
C HIS A 5 -12.76 -3.10 -1.57
N PHE A 6 -13.77 -2.60 -0.85
CA PHE A 6 -13.61 -2.10 0.53
C PHE A 6 -13.09 -3.15 1.55
N LEU A 7 -13.38 -4.44 1.34
CA LEU A 7 -12.90 -5.53 2.21
C LEU A 7 -11.39 -5.78 2.20
N GLN A 8 -10.59 -5.02 1.45
CA GLN A 8 -9.12 -5.07 1.52
C GLN A 8 -8.50 -3.94 2.34
N LEU A 9 -9.31 -2.98 2.80
CA LEU A 9 -8.80 -1.74 3.40
C LEU A 9 -7.91 -2.00 4.61
N ASN A 10 -8.36 -2.86 5.52
CA ASN A 10 -7.61 -3.17 6.73
C ASN A 10 -6.23 -3.76 6.41
N GLU A 11 -6.16 -4.72 5.47
CA GLU A 11 -4.88 -5.32 5.10
C GLU A 11 -3.92 -4.32 4.47
N ILE A 12 -4.41 -3.45 3.56
CA ILE A 12 -3.56 -2.44 2.91
C ILE A 12 -3.08 -1.39 3.93
N VAL A 13 -3.96 -0.88 4.78
CA VAL A 13 -3.60 0.10 5.81
C VAL A 13 -2.61 -0.48 6.81
N GLU A 14 -2.79 -1.74 7.25
CA GLU A 14 -1.82 -2.40 8.14
C GLU A 14 -0.43 -2.48 7.51
N LEU A 15 -0.35 -2.79 6.21
CA LEU A 15 0.92 -2.81 5.48
C LEU A 15 1.55 -1.41 5.42
N ILE A 16 0.78 -0.37 5.13
CA ILE A 16 1.24 1.03 5.13
C ILE A 16 1.80 1.41 6.52
N VAL A 17 1.03 1.19 7.57
CA VAL A 17 1.40 1.52 8.96
C VAL A 17 2.65 0.75 9.41
N TYR A 18 2.74 -0.54 9.10
CA TYR A 18 3.92 -1.34 9.48
C TYR A 18 5.16 -1.03 8.65
N THR A 19 4.98 -0.54 7.43
CA THR A 19 6.08 0.00 6.63
C THR A 19 6.59 1.30 7.24
N ASN A 20 5.69 2.16 7.73
CA ASN A 20 5.95 3.50 8.27
C ASN A 20 6.79 4.40 7.33
N PRO A 21 6.39 4.57 6.06
CA PRO A 21 7.17 5.27 5.03
C PRO A 21 7.18 6.79 5.23
N LEU A 22 8.31 7.46 4.99
CA LEU A 22 8.38 8.93 4.95
C LEU A 22 7.96 9.49 3.58
N ARG A 23 8.20 8.71 2.51
CA ARG A 23 7.81 9.05 1.14
C ARG A 23 6.94 7.96 0.52
N ILE A 24 5.73 8.33 0.10
CA ILE A 24 4.74 7.43 -0.50
C ILE A 24 4.43 7.89 -1.92
N LEU A 25 4.36 6.96 -2.85
CA LEU A 25 3.79 7.18 -4.17
C LEU A 25 2.53 6.33 -4.32
N ASP A 26 1.37 6.95 -4.50
CA ASP A 26 0.08 6.31 -4.71
C ASP A 26 -0.31 6.36 -6.19
N ILE A 27 -0.23 5.23 -6.89
CA ILE A 27 -0.51 5.16 -8.33
C ILE A 27 -1.95 4.69 -8.51
N GLY A 28 -2.72 5.43 -9.32
CA GLY A 28 -4.16 5.21 -9.47
C GLY A 28 -4.93 5.72 -8.25
N VAL A 29 -4.73 6.98 -7.89
CA VAL A 29 -5.27 7.57 -6.64
C VAL A 29 -6.80 7.47 -6.53
N GLY A 30 -7.52 7.48 -7.66
CA GLY A 30 -8.97 7.35 -7.71
C GLY A 30 -9.68 8.42 -6.89
N PHE A 31 -10.29 8.04 -5.76
CA PHE A 31 -10.93 8.99 -4.82
C PHE A 31 -9.98 9.53 -3.72
N GLY A 32 -8.68 9.23 -3.77
CA GLY A 32 -7.69 9.68 -2.79
C GLY A 32 -7.67 8.87 -1.49
N LYS A 33 -8.28 7.68 -1.51
CA LYS A 33 -8.55 6.86 -0.32
C LYS A 33 -7.27 6.51 0.46
N TYR A 34 -6.25 6.01 -0.22
CA TYR A 34 -5.03 5.55 0.44
C TYR A 34 -4.10 6.69 0.84
N GLY A 35 -4.06 7.79 0.06
CA GLY A 35 -3.43 9.02 0.51
C GLY A 35 -4.07 9.55 1.80
N PHE A 36 -5.41 9.61 1.88
CA PHE A 36 -6.12 10.09 3.07
C PHE A 36 -5.80 9.23 4.30
N LEU A 37 -5.93 7.91 4.18
CA LEU A 37 -5.65 6.98 5.27
C LEU A 37 -4.17 7.01 5.69
N SER A 38 -3.26 7.34 4.75
CA SER A 38 -1.85 7.53 5.06
C SER A 38 -1.62 8.79 5.91
N ARG A 39 -2.29 9.92 5.59
CA ARG A 39 -2.26 11.12 6.45
C ARG A 39 -2.81 10.84 7.84
N GLU A 40 -3.99 10.21 7.89
CA GLU A 40 -4.65 9.86 9.15
C GLU A 40 -3.73 9.00 10.02
N PHE A 41 -3.30 7.84 9.53
CA PHE A 41 -2.64 6.86 10.39
C PHE A 41 -1.13 7.04 10.56
N LEU A 42 -0.46 7.81 9.70
CA LEU A 42 0.99 8.01 9.79
C LEU A 42 1.38 9.38 10.35
N GLU A 43 0.47 10.35 10.40
CA GLU A 43 0.75 11.71 10.84
C GLU A 43 -0.21 12.23 11.91
N LEU A 44 -1.53 12.04 11.71
CA LEU A 44 -2.54 12.59 12.62
C LEU A 44 -2.90 11.64 13.76
N TRP A 45 -2.66 10.34 13.63
CA TRP A 45 -2.96 9.36 14.67
C TRP A 45 -2.02 9.54 15.87
N GLY A 46 -2.45 10.36 16.83
CA GLY A 46 -1.68 10.80 17.99
C GLY A 46 -2.29 12.07 18.62
N GLU A 47 -1.52 12.77 19.44
CA GLU A 47 -1.99 13.95 20.22
C GLU A 47 -1.54 15.31 19.63
N GLU A 48 -0.84 15.35 18.49
CA GLU A 48 -0.50 16.62 17.83
C GLU A 48 -1.59 17.02 16.82
N GLU A 49 -2.43 17.99 17.19
CA GLU A 49 -3.47 18.62 16.35
C GLU A 49 -2.88 19.52 15.24
N ASN A 50 -1.90 19.05 14.47
CA ASN A 50 -1.29 19.84 13.40
C ASN A 50 -1.80 19.44 12.02
N TYR A 51 -3.07 19.75 11.79
CA TYR A 51 -3.69 19.65 10.48
C TYR A 51 -2.97 20.60 9.51
N CYS A 52 -2.55 20.10 8.34
CA CYS A 52 -1.86 20.84 7.26
C CYS A 52 -0.33 20.99 7.37
N ASN A 53 0.33 20.61 8.47
CA ASN A 53 1.80 20.58 8.52
C ASN A 53 2.33 19.16 8.27
N TRP A 54 2.28 18.76 7.01
CA TRP A 54 2.69 17.43 6.57
C TRP A 54 4.20 17.22 6.69
N LYS A 55 4.60 16.27 7.55
CA LYS A 55 5.99 15.80 7.74
C LYS A 55 6.37 14.77 6.67
N ARG A 56 5.40 14.06 6.08
CA ARG A 56 5.60 13.03 5.04
C ARG A 56 5.32 13.56 3.65
N LEU A 57 6.08 13.05 2.67
CA LEU A 57 5.80 13.25 1.25
C LEU A 57 4.83 12.17 0.78
N ILE A 58 3.68 12.56 0.26
CA ILE A 58 2.70 11.66 -0.36
C ILE A 58 2.36 12.22 -1.73
N ASP A 59 2.89 11.59 -2.76
CA ASP A 59 2.63 11.94 -4.15
C ASP A 59 1.63 10.96 -4.78
N GLY A 60 0.90 11.43 -5.77
CA GLY A 60 -0.13 10.68 -6.48
C GLY A 60 0.10 10.63 -7.99
N VAL A 61 -0.34 9.56 -8.64
CA VAL A 61 -0.45 9.48 -10.11
C VAL A 61 -1.87 9.12 -10.49
N GLU A 62 -2.46 9.85 -11.45
CA GLU A 62 -3.83 9.59 -11.94
C GLU A 62 -3.91 9.79 -13.45
N ALA A 63 -4.37 8.76 -14.17
CA ALA A 63 -4.54 8.84 -15.62
C ALA A 63 -5.79 9.61 -16.03
N PHE A 64 -6.81 9.68 -15.15
CA PHE A 64 -8.08 10.31 -15.44
C PHE A 64 -8.32 11.58 -14.60
N PRO A 65 -7.95 12.78 -15.11
CA PRO A 65 -8.00 14.03 -14.34
C PRO A 65 -9.37 14.39 -13.76
N LYS A 66 -10.48 13.86 -14.29
CA LYS A 66 -11.83 14.11 -13.76
C LYS A 66 -12.05 13.55 -12.35
N TYR A 67 -11.22 12.60 -11.89
CA TYR A 67 -11.30 12.08 -10.53
C TYR A 67 -10.70 13.03 -9.49
N ILE A 68 -9.90 14.01 -9.92
CA ILE A 68 -9.23 14.93 -9.01
C ILE A 68 -10.22 15.95 -8.48
N THR A 69 -10.27 16.04 -7.14
CA THR A 69 -11.16 16.90 -6.37
C THR A 69 -10.37 17.67 -5.31
N PRO A 70 -10.95 18.67 -4.62
CA PRO A 70 -10.26 19.39 -3.54
C PRO A 70 -9.72 18.49 -2.43
N VAL A 71 -10.34 17.31 -2.21
CA VAL A 71 -9.84 16.29 -1.27
C VAL A 71 -8.41 15.87 -1.63
N HIS A 72 -8.12 15.68 -2.92
CA HIS A 72 -6.79 15.29 -3.36
C HIS A 72 -5.76 16.38 -3.10
N ASN A 73 -6.10 17.65 -3.35
CA ASN A 73 -5.21 18.79 -3.10
C ASN A 73 -4.87 18.96 -1.62
N PHE A 74 -5.76 18.53 -0.72
CA PHE A 74 -5.49 18.52 0.72
C PHE A 74 -4.55 17.38 1.12
N ILE A 75 -4.70 16.21 0.48
CA ILE A 75 -4.00 14.98 0.86
C ILE A 75 -2.59 14.91 0.26
N TYR A 76 -2.46 15.11 -1.05
CA TYR A 76 -1.23 14.83 -1.79
C TYR A 76 -0.37 16.08 -1.89
N ASN A 77 0.95 15.91 -1.75
CA ASN A 77 1.92 16.97 -2.00
C ASN A 77 1.97 17.32 -3.48
N ASN A 78 2.02 16.30 -4.35
CA ASN A 78 1.93 16.46 -5.80
C ASN A 78 1.01 15.39 -6.39
N ILE A 79 0.36 15.73 -7.50
CA ILE A 79 -0.43 14.78 -8.30
C ILE A 79 0.02 14.89 -9.76
N PHE A 80 0.59 13.82 -10.29
CA PHE A 80 1.02 13.72 -11.68
C PHE A 80 -0.14 13.15 -12.52
N ILE A 81 -0.61 13.95 -13.48
CA ILE A 81 -1.73 13.55 -14.34
C ILE A 81 -1.20 12.88 -15.61
N GLY A 82 -1.56 11.61 -15.81
CA GLY A 82 -1.24 10.86 -17.03
C GLY A 82 -0.99 9.38 -16.78
N ASP A 83 -0.54 8.71 -17.84
CA ASP A 83 -0.24 7.29 -17.85
C ASP A 83 0.99 6.98 -16.96
N ALA A 84 0.79 6.12 -15.96
CA ALA A 84 1.83 5.69 -15.04
C ALA A 84 3.03 5.03 -15.76
N LEU A 85 2.81 4.30 -16.87
CA LEU A 85 3.92 3.71 -17.65
C LEU A 85 4.87 4.78 -18.20
N LYS A 86 4.38 5.99 -18.45
CA LYS A 86 5.16 7.11 -18.96
C LYS A 86 5.73 7.98 -17.85
N ILE A 87 4.96 8.20 -16.79
CA ILE A 87 5.33 9.08 -15.68
C ILE A 87 6.41 8.46 -14.80
N ILE A 88 6.22 7.21 -14.36
CA ILE A 88 7.09 6.57 -13.36
C ILE A 88 8.57 6.55 -13.79
N PRO A 89 8.93 6.24 -15.05
CA PRO A 89 10.34 6.30 -15.49
C PRO A 89 10.98 7.69 -15.47
N GLN A 90 10.19 8.77 -15.38
CA GLN A 90 10.67 10.16 -15.40
C GLN A 90 10.81 10.76 -14.00
N LEU A 91 10.34 10.06 -12.96
CA LEU A 91 10.44 10.53 -11.59
C LEU A 91 11.87 10.37 -11.07
N ASN A 92 12.41 11.44 -10.48
CA ASN A 92 13.73 11.44 -9.83
C ASN A 92 13.64 11.24 -8.31
N THR A 93 12.43 11.13 -7.76
CA THR A 93 12.19 10.93 -6.33
C THR A 93 12.23 9.45 -5.99
N GLU A 94 12.99 9.10 -4.96
CA GLU A 94 12.93 7.77 -4.34
C GLU A 94 11.84 7.71 -3.26
N TYR A 95 11.10 6.62 -3.23
CA TYR A 95 9.98 6.40 -2.32
C TYR A 95 10.27 5.23 -1.37
N ASP A 96 9.89 5.37 -0.11
CA ASP A 96 9.95 4.26 0.85
C ASP A 96 8.88 3.21 0.54
N LEU A 97 7.75 3.65 -0.02
CA LEU A 97 6.62 2.80 -0.35
C LEU A 97 5.89 3.30 -1.61
N VAL A 98 5.69 2.41 -2.57
CA VAL A 98 4.81 2.62 -3.72
C VAL A 98 3.54 1.78 -3.54
N LEU A 99 2.40 2.33 -3.92
CA LEU A 99 1.11 1.67 -3.90
C LEU A 99 0.61 1.48 -5.34
N LEU A 100 0.27 0.23 -5.68
CA LEU A 100 -0.41 -0.16 -6.92
C LEU A 100 -1.68 -0.94 -6.53
N ILE A 101 -2.73 -0.23 -6.11
CA ILE A 101 -3.93 -0.86 -5.57
C ILE A 101 -5.04 -0.83 -6.61
N ASP A 102 -5.41 -2.01 -7.12
CA ASP A 102 -6.43 -2.20 -8.15
C ASP A 102 -6.11 -1.39 -9.43
N VAL A 103 -4.85 -1.49 -9.90
CA VAL A 103 -4.31 -0.79 -11.08
C VAL A 103 -3.91 -1.77 -12.18
N ILE A 104 -3.14 -2.80 -11.83
CA ILE A 104 -2.45 -3.65 -12.81
C ILE A 104 -3.38 -4.61 -13.56
N GLU A 105 -4.61 -4.82 -13.10
CA GLU A 105 -5.64 -5.56 -13.84
C GLU A 105 -6.09 -4.80 -15.10
N HIS A 106 -5.89 -3.49 -15.15
CA HIS A 106 -6.24 -2.63 -16.28
C HIS A 106 -5.18 -2.60 -17.39
N LEU A 107 -4.07 -3.29 -17.16
CA LEU A 107 -2.92 -3.37 -18.05
C LEU A 107 -2.83 -4.78 -18.65
N THR A 108 -2.18 -4.88 -19.81
CA THR A 108 -1.72 -6.19 -20.29
C THR A 108 -0.71 -6.78 -19.32
N PHE A 109 -0.41 -8.07 -19.46
CA PHE A 109 0.57 -8.72 -18.60
C PHE A 109 1.95 -8.04 -18.72
N GLU A 110 2.36 -7.73 -19.94
CA GLU A 110 3.65 -7.11 -20.27
C GLU A 110 3.75 -5.71 -19.68
N GLU A 111 2.72 -4.88 -19.91
CA GLU A 111 2.60 -3.53 -19.34
C GLU A 111 2.64 -3.58 -17.81
N GLY A 112 1.89 -4.48 -17.18
CA GLY A 112 1.87 -4.60 -15.72
C GLY A 112 3.21 -5.05 -15.15
N ILE A 113 3.93 -5.98 -15.81
CA ILE A 113 5.29 -6.36 -15.40
C ILE A 113 6.26 -5.18 -15.56
N GLU A 114 6.17 -4.43 -16.65
CA GLU A 114 6.97 -3.23 -16.87
C GLU A 114 6.73 -2.19 -15.77
N LEU A 115 5.46 -1.89 -15.46
CA LEU A 115 5.10 -0.95 -14.41
C LEU A 115 5.64 -1.39 -13.04
N ILE A 116 5.48 -2.67 -12.67
CA ILE A 116 6.02 -3.20 -11.42
C ILE A 116 7.54 -3.03 -11.36
N LYS A 117 8.26 -3.34 -12.45
CA LYS A 117 9.72 -3.16 -12.50
C LYS A 117 10.12 -1.69 -12.37
N ASN A 118 9.40 -0.78 -13.04
CA ASN A 118 9.67 0.66 -12.93
C ASN A 118 9.39 1.18 -11.52
N CYS A 119 8.32 0.72 -10.86
CA CYS A 119 8.04 1.05 -9.46
C CYS A 119 9.15 0.55 -8.52
N LEU A 120 9.68 -0.66 -8.73
CA LEU A 120 10.75 -1.23 -7.91
C LEU A 120 12.12 -0.55 -8.12
N LYS A 121 12.31 0.23 -9.20
CA LYS A 121 13.53 1.04 -9.39
C LYS A 121 13.53 2.29 -8.50
N ILE A 122 12.37 2.88 -8.27
CA ILE A 122 12.22 4.12 -7.48
C ILE A 122 11.68 3.87 -6.07
N GLY A 123 11.18 2.67 -5.80
CA GLY A 123 10.53 2.31 -4.54
C GLY A 123 11.30 1.25 -3.77
N ARG A 124 11.60 1.52 -2.49
CA ARG A 124 12.18 0.50 -1.58
C ARG A 124 11.19 -0.65 -1.32
N ASN A 125 9.91 -0.32 -1.30
CA ASN A 125 8.81 -1.25 -1.11
C ASN A 125 7.66 -0.96 -2.07
N LEU A 126 6.89 -1.99 -2.38
CA LEU A 126 5.73 -1.94 -3.26
C LEU A 126 4.62 -2.81 -2.67
N ILE A 127 3.44 -2.21 -2.48
CA ILE A 127 2.20 -2.94 -2.20
C ILE A 127 1.39 -2.99 -3.48
N ILE A 128 1.03 -4.21 -3.87
CA ILE A 128 0.16 -4.47 -5.00
C ILE A 128 -1.12 -5.09 -4.46
N SER A 129 -2.25 -4.60 -4.95
CA SER A 129 -3.51 -5.32 -4.85
C SER A 129 -4.21 -5.38 -6.19
N THR A 130 -4.96 -6.44 -6.39
CA THR A 130 -5.76 -6.65 -7.59
C THR A 130 -6.87 -7.67 -7.30
N PRO A 131 -8.06 -7.57 -7.90
CA PRO A 131 -9.15 -8.51 -7.67
C PRO A 131 -8.78 -9.95 -8.05
N LYS A 132 -9.13 -10.92 -7.20
CA LYS A 132 -8.98 -12.36 -7.54
C LYS A 132 -9.94 -12.79 -8.64
N LYS A 133 -11.12 -12.18 -8.68
CA LYS A 133 -12.15 -12.42 -9.68
C LYS A 133 -12.22 -11.21 -10.60
N VAL A 134 -11.49 -11.31 -11.69
CA VAL A 134 -11.56 -10.35 -12.80
C VAL A 134 -12.56 -10.92 -13.80
N TRP A 135 -13.65 -10.20 -14.01
CA TRP A 135 -14.53 -10.42 -15.17
C TRP A 135 -14.16 -9.38 -16.20
N GLU A 136 -14.14 -9.76 -17.47
CA GLU A 136 -14.11 -8.80 -18.57
C GLU A 136 -15.29 -7.85 -18.38
N ARG A 137 -14.98 -6.56 -18.25
CA ARG A 137 -15.97 -5.51 -18.15
C ARG A 137 -15.61 -4.41 -19.15
N PRO A 138 -16.58 -3.87 -19.88
CA PRO A 138 -16.36 -2.68 -20.69
C PRO A 138 -15.96 -1.50 -19.80
N GLU A 139 -15.46 -0.44 -20.44
CA GLU A 139 -15.13 0.83 -19.80
C GLU A 139 -16.25 1.30 -18.86
N SER A 140 -15.87 1.85 -17.71
CA SER A 140 -16.81 2.26 -16.67
C SER A 140 -16.79 3.78 -16.54
N PHE A 141 -17.96 4.41 -16.49
CA PHE A 141 -18.11 5.86 -16.29
C PHE A 141 -17.35 6.74 -17.31
N GLY A 142 -17.14 6.25 -18.53
CA GLY A 142 -16.40 6.97 -19.58
C GLY A 142 -14.90 7.10 -19.31
N ASN A 143 -14.35 6.30 -18.39
CA ASN A 143 -12.92 6.17 -18.18
C ASN A 143 -12.38 4.93 -18.94
N PRO A 144 -11.61 5.12 -20.02
CA PRO A 144 -11.08 4.01 -20.82
C PRO A 144 -10.04 3.17 -20.08
N TYR A 145 -9.45 3.72 -19.01
CA TYR A 145 -8.47 3.02 -18.19
C TYR A 145 -9.09 2.00 -17.20
N GLU A 146 -10.42 1.87 -17.15
CA GLU A 146 -11.10 0.94 -16.23
C GLU A 146 -11.35 -0.46 -16.82
N ALA A 147 -11.07 -0.67 -18.11
CA ALA A 147 -11.24 -1.98 -18.72
C ALA A 147 -10.30 -2.99 -18.06
N HIS A 148 -10.80 -4.13 -17.60
CA HIS A 148 -9.95 -5.21 -17.10
C HIS A 148 -9.33 -5.99 -18.26
N LYS A 149 -8.00 -6.01 -18.34
CA LYS A 149 -7.23 -6.68 -19.39
C LYS A 149 -6.56 -7.97 -18.94
N PHE A 150 -6.21 -8.09 -17.65
CA PHE A 150 -5.47 -9.26 -17.18
C PHE A 150 -5.83 -9.68 -15.74
N ARG A 151 -5.89 -10.99 -15.51
CA ARG A 151 -6.11 -11.58 -14.18
C ARG A 151 -4.80 -12.05 -13.57
N TRP A 152 -4.39 -11.41 -12.48
CA TRP A 152 -3.16 -11.73 -11.77
C TRP A 152 -3.32 -12.90 -10.78
N LEU A 153 -2.27 -13.73 -10.71
CA LEU A 153 -2.17 -14.88 -9.82
C LEU A 153 -0.82 -14.85 -9.11
N LYS A 154 -0.72 -15.51 -7.94
CA LYS A 154 0.53 -15.59 -7.17
C LYS A 154 1.75 -16.02 -8.01
N LYS A 155 1.55 -16.93 -8.96
CA LYS A 155 2.62 -17.44 -9.85
C LYS A 155 3.25 -16.36 -10.72
N HIS A 156 2.52 -15.29 -11.06
CA HIS A 156 3.03 -14.20 -11.90
C HIS A 156 4.06 -13.31 -11.17
N PHE A 157 4.14 -13.42 -9.85
CA PHE A 157 5.11 -12.70 -9.02
C PHE A 157 6.33 -13.54 -8.68
N SER A 158 6.49 -14.74 -9.26
CA SER A 158 7.59 -15.66 -8.94
C SER A 158 8.97 -15.00 -9.05
N GLN A 159 9.18 -14.16 -10.06
CA GLN A 159 10.42 -13.43 -10.34
C GLN A 159 10.88 -12.43 -9.26
N PHE A 160 10.01 -12.06 -8.32
CA PHE A 160 10.36 -11.10 -7.25
C PHE A 160 10.71 -11.82 -5.95
N GLU A 161 11.96 -11.75 -5.47
CA GLU A 161 12.41 -12.58 -4.35
C GLU A 161 11.83 -12.14 -2.99
N LYS A 162 12.04 -10.87 -2.62
CA LYS A 162 11.64 -10.32 -1.31
C LYS A 162 10.15 -9.98 -1.30
N LYS A 163 9.30 -11.01 -1.29
CA LYS A 163 7.84 -10.85 -1.32
C LYS A 163 7.11 -11.70 -0.29
N PHE A 164 5.90 -11.27 0.07
CA PHE A 164 4.91 -12.13 0.72
C PHE A 164 3.49 -11.74 0.30
N PHE A 165 2.53 -12.62 0.58
CA PHE A 165 1.12 -12.38 0.27
C PHE A 165 0.32 -12.29 1.57
N VAL A 166 -0.62 -11.33 1.60
CA VAL A 166 -1.59 -11.22 2.69
C VAL A 166 -2.85 -11.98 2.32
N PRO A 167 -3.36 -12.88 3.19
CA PRO A 167 -4.64 -13.54 2.94
C PRO A 167 -5.78 -12.54 2.94
N ASN A 168 -6.54 -12.49 1.85
CA ASN A 168 -7.80 -11.77 1.74
C ASN A 168 -8.75 -12.57 0.83
N PRO A 169 -10.05 -12.67 1.11
CA PRO A 169 -10.98 -13.47 0.30
C PRO A 169 -11.21 -12.91 -1.12
N TYR A 170 -11.12 -11.59 -1.33
CA TYR A 170 -11.51 -10.93 -2.58
C TYR A 170 -10.31 -10.44 -3.39
N SER A 171 -9.25 -10.00 -2.73
CA SER A 171 -8.08 -9.39 -3.37
C SER A 171 -6.83 -10.27 -3.25
N LEU A 172 -5.99 -10.22 -4.29
CA LEU A 172 -4.63 -10.73 -4.24
C LEU A 172 -3.71 -9.60 -3.79
N ILE A 173 -3.34 -9.61 -2.51
CA ILE A 173 -2.47 -8.59 -1.91
C ILE A 173 -1.05 -9.12 -1.84
N CYS A 174 -0.12 -8.46 -2.53
CA CYS A 174 1.30 -8.76 -2.53
C CYS A 174 2.10 -7.59 -1.98
N TYR A 175 3.02 -7.89 -1.08
CA TYR A 175 4.03 -6.94 -0.61
C TYR A 175 5.37 -7.39 -1.19
N ILE A 176 6.11 -6.47 -1.81
CA ILE A 176 7.43 -6.69 -2.39
C ILE A 176 8.38 -5.62 -1.87
N GLY A 177 9.61 -5.96 -1.51
CA GLY A 177 10.65 -4.97 -1.17
C GLY A 177 11.49 -5.34 0.03
N ASP A 178 12.39 -4.43 0.40
CA ASP A 178 13.42 -4.69 1.41
C ASP A 178 12.86 -4.89 2.82
N ASP A 179 11.74 -4.22 3.14
CA ASP A 179 11.10 -4.36 4.45
C ASP A 179 10.21 -5.62 4.55
N ALA A 180 10.08 -6.41 3.48
CA ALA A 180 9.19 -7.57 3.46
C ALA A 180 9.38 -8.53 4.65
N PRO A 181 10.61 -8.91 5.07
CA PRO A 181 10.81 -9.76 6.25
C PRO A 181 10.33 -9.11 7.56
N ARG A 182 10.60 -7.81 7.73
CA ARG A 182 10.24 -7.03 8.92
C ARG A 182 8.73 -6.88 9.04
N VAL A 183 8.07 -6.42 7.97
CA VAL A 183 6.61 -6.21 7.93
C VAL A 183 5.87 -7.53 8.10
N ARG A 184 6.32 -8.61 7.44
CA ARG A 184 5.73 -9.95 7.62
C ARG A 184 5.81 -10.42 9.07
N LYS A 185 6.93 -10.20 9.75
CA LYS A 185 7.10 -10.56 11.18
C LYS A 185 6.12 -9.79 12.06
N MET A 186 5.90 -8.50 11.80
CA MET A 186 4.93 -7.67 12.53
C MET A 186 3.49 -8.18 12.35
N LEU A 187 3.08 -8.51 11.13
CA LEU A 187 1.77 -9.10 10.85
C LEU A 187 1.54 -10.42 11.60
N ILE A 188 2.53 -11.33 11.57
CA ILE A 188 2.44 -12.62 12.28
C ILE A 188 2.32 -12.38 13.79
N LYS A 189 3.15 -11.49 14.35
CA LYS A 189 3.10 -11.16 15.78
C LYS A 189 1.73 -10.58 16.19
N ARG A 190 1.13 -9.74 15.36
CA ARG A 190 -0.21 -9.19 15.59
C ARG A 190 -1.25 -10.30 15.62
N LYS A 191 -1.26 -11.19 14.61
CA LYS A 191 -2.21 -12.32 14.54
C LYS A 191 -2.09 -13.23 15.75
N ILE A 192 -0.87 -13.62 16.13
CA ILE A 192 -0.63 -14.42 17.35
C ILE A 192 -1.15 -13.68 18.60
N GLY A 193 -0.88 -12.38 18.70
CA GLY A 193 -1.33 -11.57 19.83
C GLY A 193 -2.85 -11.41 19.93
N GLN A 194 -3.57 -11.43 18.81
CA GLN A 194 -5.04 -11.44 18.77
C GLN A 194 -5.62 -12.82 19.07
N SER A 195 -5.02 -13.88 18.54
CA SER A 195 -5.48 -15.27 18.77
C SER A 195 -5.15 -15.78 20.18
N PHE A 196 -4.10 -15.27 20.82
CA PHE A 196 -3.65 -15.69 22.14
C PHE A 196 -3.38 -14.49 23.08
N PRO A 197 -4.41 -13.73 23.46
CA PRO A 197 -4.25 -12.52 24.27
C PRO A 197 -3.63 -12.79 25.65
N LEU A 198 -3.89 -13.97 26.23
CA LEU A 198 -3.32 -14.42 27.51
C LEU A 198 -1.81 -14.68 27.43
N LEU A 199 -1.32 -15.25 26.32
CA LEU A 199 0.11 -15.50 26.09
C LEU A 199 0.89 -14.18 25.93
N LYS A 200 0.28 -13.17 25.31
CA LYS A 200 0.83 -11.82 25.21
C LYS A 200 0.94 -11.14 26.58
N LYS A 201 -0.10 -11.26 27.43
CA LYS A 201 -0.06 -10.78 28.83
C LYS A 201 1.00 -11.50 29.66
N ALA A 202 1.11 -12.83 29.53
CA ALA A 202 2.12 -13.62 30.22
C ALA A 202 3.55 -13.23 29.79
N LEU A 203 3.82 -13.11 28.49
CA LEU A 203 5.14 -12.68 27.99
C LEU A 203 5.51 -11.27 28.43
N LEU A 204 4.55 -10.33 28.44
CA LEU A 204 4.77 -8.97 28.97
C LEU A 204 5.06 -8.99 30.48
N PHE A 205 4.33 -9.82 31.23
CA PHE A 205 4.53 -10.01 32.66
C PHE A 205 5.92 -10.60 32.97
N PHE A 206 6.32 -11.68 32.28
CA PHE A 206 7.66 -12.26 32.43
C PHE A 206 8.76 -11.28 32.01
N LYS A 207 8.60 -10.54 30.90
CA LYS A 207 9.59 -9.55 30.46
C LYS A 207 9.76 -8.40 31.47
N LYS A 208 8.68 -8.00 32.15
CA LYS A 208 8.72 -7.01 33.25
C LYS A 208 9.47 -7.56 34.47
N ILE A 209 9.25 -8.82 34.84
CA ILE A 209 9.98 -9.49 35.94
C ILE A 209 11.47 -9.61 35.64
N PHE A 210 11.84 -9.98 34.42
CA PHE A 210 13.25 -10.14 34.03
C PHE A 210 14.00 -8.81 33.88
N ASN A 211 13.32 -7.74 33.45
CA ASN A 211 13.93 -6.41 33.40
C ASN A 211 14.10 -5.79 34.80
N ASN A 212 13.13 -5.96 35.70
CA ASN A 212 13.27 -5.49 37.08
C ASN A 212 14.38 -6.21 37.87
N LYS A 213 14.79 -7.41 37.46
CA LYS A 213 15.93 -8.12 38.06
C LYS A 213 17.30 -7.63 37.58
N LYS A 214 17.38 -6.84 36.51
CA LYS A 214 18.64 -6.27 36.00
C LYS A 214 18.96 -4.87 36.54
N GLU A 215 18.01 -4.20 37.18
CA GLU A 215 18.22 -2.89 37.80
C GLU A 215 18.62 -2.97 39.29
N VAL A 216 18.74 -4.19 39.84
CA VAL A 216 19.07 -4.45 41.26
C VAL A 216 20.38 -5.26 41.40
N SER A 217 21.21 -5.29 40.35
CA SER A 217 22.53 -5.95 40.36
C SER A 217 23.64 -4.99 39.98
#